data_AF-A0A1G3PRW3-F1
#
_entry.id   AF-A0A1G3PRW3-F1
#
_cell.length_a   1.000
_cell.length_b   1.000
_cell.length_c   1.000
_cell.angle_alpha   90.00
_cell.angle_beta   90.00
_cell.angle_gamma   90.00
#
_symmetry.space_group_name_H-M   'P 1'
#
loop_
_entity.id
_entity.type
_entity.pdbx_description
1 polymer ?
#
loop_
_entity_poly.entity_id
_entity_poly.type
_entity_poly.pdbx_seq_one_letter_code
_entity_poly.pdbx_strand_id
1 'polypeptide(L)'
;MFCVYILKCADGTFYTGATKDLERRIAEHNSGRASKYTRMRLPVELHYWEETPDWSASLKREAQVKKFTHRRKSEISNIALSDGKSSEGMDIMPEKITTLHPEGKKGVNIDKDKYEMMKDAILAILHESGEITFGGLMELIEKRLAGKFDGSISWYCTNIKLDLEARKTITVTRLKGRQTIRV
;
A
#
# COMPACT_ATOMS: atom_id res chain seq x y z
N MET A 1 -17.22 -22.00 9.24
CA MET A 1 -16.82 -20.60 9.46
C MET A 1 -16.22 -20.07 8.18
N PHE A 2 -16.63 -18.92 7.67
CA PHE A 2 -16.01 -18.34 6.47
C PHE A 2 -14.97 -17.32 6.89
N CYS A 3 -13.76 -17.40 6.34
CA CYS A 3 -12.68 -16.50 6.70
C CYS A 3 -11.88 -16.05 5.50
N VAL A 4 -11.32 -14.85 5.61
CA VAL A 4 -10.28 -14.31 4.72
C VAL A 4 -8.98 -14.32 5.49
N TYR A 5 -7.88 -14.66 4.83
CA TYR A 5 -6.57 -14.74 5.46
C TYR A 5 -5.47 -14.14 4.58
N ILE A 6 -4.41 -13.68 5.24
CA ILE A 6 -3.15 -13.26 4.63
C ILE A 6 -2.05 -14.17 5.17
N LEU A 7 -1.29 -14.79 4.27
CA LEU A 7 -0.08 -15.53 4.59
C LEU A 7 1.14 -14.70 4.23
N LYS A 8 2.16 -14.71 5.10
CA LYS A 8 3.49 -14.20 4.80
C LYS A 8 4.34 -15.36 4.28
N CYS A 9 4.88 -15.19 3.09
CA CYS A 9 5.78 -16.13 2.45
C CYS A 9 7.23 -15.95 2.94
N ALA A 10 8.07 -16.95 2.73
CA ALA A 10 9.49 -16.90 3.10
C ALA A 10 10.28 -15.77 2.40
N ASP A 11 9.85 -15.34 1.20
CA ASP A 11 10.43 -14.22 0.45
C ASP A 11 9.92 -12.84 0.93
N GLY A 12 9.14 -12.80 2.01
CA GLY A 12 8.54 -11.60 2.56
C GLY A 12 7.28 -11.15 1.83
N THR A 13 6.88 -11.79 0.73
CA THR A 13 5.63 -11.45 0.01
C THR A 13 4.39 -11.91 0.77
N PHE A 14 3.23 -11.35 0.41
CA PHE A 14 1.95 -11.69 1.03
C PHE A 14 1.00 -12.38 0.05
N TYR A 15 0.45 -13.52 0.46
CA TYR A 15 -0.62 -14.22 -0.24
C TYR A 15 -1.96 -13.98 0.47
N THR A 16 -3.02 -13.73 -0.29
CA THR A 16 -4.37 -13.51 0.26
C THR A 16 -5.33 -14.55 -0.31
N GLY A 17 -6.17 -15.13 0.54
CA GLY A 17 -7.19 -16.07 0.12
C GLY A 17 -8.38 -16.11 1.07
N ALA A 18 -9.44 -16.81 0.66
CA ALA A 18 -10.59 -17.12 1.50
C ALA A 18 -10.74 -18.64 1.68
N THR A 19 -11.23 -19.09 2.83
CA THR A 19 -11.48 -20.51 3.12
C THR A 19 -12.63 -20.70 4.10
N LYS A 20 -13.16 -21.93 4.15
CA LYS A 20 -14.13 -22.36 5.17
C LYS A 20 -13.47 -23.03 6.38
N ASP A 21 -12.18 -23.30 6.26
CA ASP A 21 -11.35 -24.04 7.21
C ASP A 21 -9.92 -23.50 7.10
N LEU A 22 -9.51 -22.71 8.09
CA LEU A 22 -8.25 -21.97 8.06
C LEU A 22 -7.05 -22.87 8.33
N GLU A 23 -7.12 -23.67 9.39
CA GLU A 23 -6.05 -24.56 9.82
C GLU A 23 -5.71 -25.58 8.74
N ARG A 24 -6.74 -26.24 8.17
CA ARG A 24 -6.54 -27.18 7.07
C ARG A 24 -5.89 -26.51 5.88
N ARG A 25 -6.31 -25.28 5.55
CA ARG A 25 -5.79 -24.54 4.40
C ARG A 25 -4.33 -24.13 4.58
N ILE A 26 -3.92 -23.71 5.77
CA ILE A 26 -2.52 -23.39 6.09
C ILE A 26 -1.66 -24.64 5.96
N ALA A 27 -2.12 -25.79 6.48
CA ALA A 27 -1.42 -27.07 6.32
C ALA A 27 -1.32 -27.51 4.85
N GLU A 28 -2.36 -27.29 4.03
CA GLU A 28 -2.31 -27.52 2.59
C GLU A 28 -1.28 -26.61 1.89
N HIS A 29 -1.16 -25.34 2.32
CA HIS A 29 -0.14 -24.44 1.78
C HIS A 29 1.27 -24.91 2.15
N ASN A 30 1.54 -25.20 3.42
CA ASN A 30 2.85 -25.68 3.89
C ASN A 30 3.23 -27.07 3.37
N SER A 31 2.25 -27.90 2.99
CA SER A 31 2.51 -29.16 2.27
C SER A 31 2.65 -28.99 0.75
N GLY A 32 2.59 -27.76 0.22
CA GLY A 32 2.75 -27.45 -1.20
C GLY A 32 1.57 -27.87 -2.09
N ARG A 33 0.41 -28.22 -1.51
CA ARG A 33 -0.77 -28.75 -2.22
C ARG A 33 -1.86 -27.72 -2.48
N ALA A 34 -1.83 -26.56 -1.83
CA ALA A 34 -2.88 -25.55 -1.97
C ALA A 34 -2.78 -24.70 -3.25
N SER A 35 -1.65 -24.03 -3.46
CA SER A 35 -1.48 -23.05 -4.55
C SER A 35 -0.10 -23.16 -5.19
N LYS A 36 -0.07 -23.08 -6.52
CA LYS A 36 1.17 -22.99 -7.30
C LYS A 36 2.03 -21.80 -6.84
N TYR A 37 1.39 -20.69 -6.44
CA TYR A 37 2.10 -19.47 -6.03
C TYR A 37 2.87 -19.67 -4.72
N THR A 38 2.24 -20.26 -3.70
CA THR A 38 2.86 -20.47 -2.38
C THR A 38 3.78 -21.67 -2.34
N ARG A 39 3.57 -22.68 -3.21
CA ARG A 39 4.41 -23.89 -3.28
C ARG A 39 5.89 -23.60 -3.49
N MET A 40 6.21 -22.51 -4.19
CA MET A 40 7.60 -22.08 -4.44
C MET A 40 8.16 -21.15 -3.35
N ARG A 41 7.38 -20.82 -2.32
CA ARG A 41 7.67 -19.75 -1.34
C ARG A 41 7.43 -20.18 0.11
N LEU A 42 7.64 -21.47 0.37
CA LEU A 42 7.48 -22.08 1.69
C LEU A 42 8.72 -21.83 2.57
N PRO A 43 8.58 -21.83 3.91
CA PRO A 43 7.32 -21.94 4.65
C PRO A 43 6.45 -20.68 4.53
N VAL A 44 5.14 -20.86 4.71
CA VAL A 44 4.22 -19.73 4.85
C VAL A 44 3.70 -19.66 6.28
N GLU A 45 3.61 -18.44 6.79
CA GLU A 45 3.12 -18.14 8.12
C GLU A 45 1.80 -17.39 8.03
N LEU A 46 0.87 -17.69 8.94
CA LEU A 46 -0.37 -16.93 9.04
C LEU A 46 -0.07 -15.53 9.58
N HIS A 47 -0.29 -14.51 8.77
CA HIS A 47 -0.05 -13.11 9.14
C HIS A 47 -1.31 -12.43 9.69
N TYR A 48 -2.46 -12.73 9.08
CA TYR A 48 -3.75 -12.15 9.43
C TYR A 48 -4.87 -13.09 9.01
N TRP A 49 -5.99 -13.08 9.74
CA TRP A 49 -7.23 -13.71 9.30
C TRP A 49 -8.43 -13.07 9.98
N GLU A 50 -9.56 -12.97 9.29
CA GLU A 50 -10.81 -12.46 9.86
C GLU A 50 -11.98 -13.36 9.48
N GLU A 51 -12.95 -13.46 10.39
CA GLU A 51 -14.22 -14.13 10.11
C GLU A 51 -15.14 -13.23 9.31
N THR A 52 -15.94 -13.88 8.45
CA THR A 52 -16.92 -13.21 7.60
C THR A 52 -18.26 -13.94 7.71
N PRO A 53 -19.40 -13.22 7.57
CA PRO A 53 -20.72 -13.79 7.81
C PRO A 53 -21.09 -14.85 6.77
N ASP A 54 -20.63 -14.69 5.52
CA ASP A 54 -20.91 -15.61 4.42
C ASP A 54 -19.77 -15.63 3.39
N TRP A 55 -19.82 -16.60 2.46
CA TRP A 55 -18.82 -16.77 1.42
C TRP A 55 -18.71 -15.56 0.47
N SER A 56 -19.83 -14.90 0.16
CA SER A 56 -19.83 -13.72 -0.71
C SER A 56 -19.14 -12.55 -0.03
N ALA A 57 -19.32 -12.38 1.28
CA ALA A 57 -18.57 -11.44 2.09
C ALA A 57 -17.08 -11.75 2.09
N SER A 58 -16.68 -13.04 2.22
CA SER A 58 -15.27 -13.43 2.13
C SER A 58 -14.65 -13.06 0.77
N LEU A 59 -15.35 -13.31 -0.33
CA LEU A 59 -14.85 -12.97 -1.67
C LEU A 59 -14.73 -11.46 -1.89
N LYS A 60 -15.72 -10.68 -1.43
CA LYS A 60 -15.66 -9.20 -1.48
C LYS A 60 -14.47 -8.69 -0.68
N ARG A 61 -14.26 -9.24 0.52
CA ARG A 61 -13.18 -8.83 1.41
C ARG A 61 -11.82 -9.28 0.89
N GLU A 62 -11.69 -10.50 0.35
CA GLU A 62 -10.49 -10.96 -0.35
C GLU A 62 -10.12 -10.01 -1.50
N ALA A 63 -11.10 -9.56 -2.29
CA ALA A 63 -10.87 -8.59 -3.36
C ALA A 63 -10.43 -7.21 -2.86
N GLN A 64 -10.90 -6.77 -1.69
CA GLN A 64 -10.42 -5.55 -1.03
C GLN A 64 -8.97 -5.72 -0.55
N VAL A 65 -8.69 -6.79 0.21
CA VAL A 65 -7.37 -7.07 0.77
C VAL A 65 -6.34 -7.29 -0.33
N LYS A 66 -6.72 -7.88 -1.47
CA LYS A 66 -5.83 -8.00 -2.64
C LYS A 66 -5.34 -6.65 -3.18
N LYS A 67 -6.13 -5.58 -3.05
CA LYS A 67 -5.77 -4.22 -3.46
C LYS A 67 -4.88 -3.48 -2.47
N PHE A 68 -4.72 -4.01 -1.25
CA PHE A 68 -3.84 -3.39 -0.25
C PHE A 68 -2.39 -3.40 -0.73
N THR A 69 -1.69 -2.31 -0.43
CA THR A 69 -0.26 -2.19 -0.69
C THR A 69 0.53 -3.19 0.15
N HIS A 70 1.77 -3.46 -0.24
CA HIS A 70 2.65 -4.34 0.54
C HIS A 70 2.83 -3.82 1.98
N ARG A 71 3.03 -2.51 2.14
CA ARG A 71 3.12 -1.82 3.43
C ARG A 71 1.86 -2.05 4.26
N ARG A 72 0.69 -1.81 3.67
CA ARG A 72 -0.59 -2.05 4.35
C ARG A 72 -0.74 -3.47 4.83
N LYS A 73 -0.42 -4.45 3.98
CA LYS A 73 -0.47 -5.86 4.36
C LYS A 73 0.51 -6.19 5.49
N SER A 74 1.68 -5.56 5.53
CA SER A 74 2.65 -5.75 6.61
C SER A 74 2.26 -5.12 7.95
N GLU A 75 1.45 -4.06 7.91
CA GLU A 75 0.94 -3.36 9.10
C GLU A 75 -0.34 -4.02 9.65
N ILE A 76 -1.08 -4.76 8.81
CA ILE A 76 -2.27 -5.51 9.21
C ILE A 76 -1.82 -6.80 9.89
N SER A 77 -1.63 -6.74 11.21
CA SER A 77 -1.39 -7.91 12.06
C SER A 77 -2.59 -8.15 12.96
N ASN A 78 -3.16 -9.35 12.90
CA ASN A 78 -4.00 -9.84 14.00
C ASN A 78 -3.06 -10.46 15.03
N ILE A 79 -2.55 -9.65 15.95
CA ILE A 79 -1.94 -10.20 17.17
C ILE A 79 -3.10 -10.74 18.02
N ALA A 80 -3.49 -11.98 17.75
CA ALA A 80 -4.38 -12.76 18.60
C ALA A 80 -4.01 -14.25 18.44
N LEU A 81 -2.88 -14.63 19.04
CA LEU A 81 -2.59 -16.02 19.41
C LEU A 81 -2.41 -16.09 20.92
N SER A 82 -3.47 -15.77 21.66
CA SER A 82 -3.75 -16.32 22.99
C SER A 82 -5.17 -15.96 23.37
N ASP A 83 -5.99 -17.00 23.48
CA ASP A 83 -7.33 -17.03 24.08
C ASP A 83 -8.46 -16.36 23.30
N GLY A 84 -9.28 -17.23 22.71
CA GLY A 84 -10.42 -16.90 21.87
C GLY A 84 -11.39 -15.94 22.52
N LYS A 85 -11.34 -14.68 22.07
CA LYS A 85 -12.48 -13.78 21.95
C LYS A 85 -12.29 -12.97 20.68
N SER A 86 -13.30 -13.06 19.82
CA SER A 86 -13.53 -12.28 18.61
C SER A 86 -13.16 -10.81 18.81
N SER A 87 -12.05 -10.38 18.21
CA SER A 87 -11.79 -8.96 17.99
C SER A 87 -12.65 -8.51 16.82
N GLU A 88 -13.62 -7.64 17.11
CA GLU A 88 -14.39 -6.90 16.12
C GLU A 88 -13.48 -6.47 14.96
N GLY A 89 -13.87 -6.87 13.76
CA GLY A 89 -13.14 -6.60 12.54
C GLY A 89 -12.79 -5.13 12.47
N MET A 90 -11.49 -4.82 12.57
CA MET A 90 -11.00 -3.50 12.30
C MET A 90 -11.18 -3.29 10.79
N ASP A 91 -12.33 -2.74 10.43
CA ASP A 91 -12.77 -2.51 9.06
C ASP A 91 -11.97 -1.35 8.48
N ILE A 92 -10.66 -1.55 8.30
CA ILE A 92 -9.77 -0.52 7.77
C ILE A 92 -9.91 -0.58 6.25
N MET A 93 -10.96 0.07 5.77
CA MET A 93 -11.08 0.46 4.37
C MET A 93 -9.81 1.20 3.94
N PRO A 94 -9.37 1.06 2.67
CA PRO A 94 -8.25 1.84 2.17
C PRO A 94 -8.63 3.32 2.26
N GLU A 95 -8.03 4.03 3.21
CA GLU A 95 -8.25 5.46 3.37
C GLU A 95 -7.83 6.13 2.06
N LYS A 96 -8.72 6.94 1.48
CA LYS A 96 -8.43 7.71 0.28
C LYS A 96 -8.21 9.16 0.67
N ILE A 97 -7.16 9.76 0.14
CA ILE A 97 -6.91 11.19 0.25
C ILE A 97 -7.34 11.86 -1.04
N THR A 98 -8.20 12.86 -0.90
CA THR A 98 -8.48 13.82 -1.97
C THR A 98 -7.37 14.85 -1.98
N THR A 99 -6.61 14.93 -3.08
CA THR A 99 -5.58 15.94 -3.22
C THR A 99 -6.17 17.34 -3.43
N LEU A 100 -5.37 18.36 -3.14
CA LEU A 100 -5.63 19.75 -3.46
C LEU A 100 -4.81 20.16 -4.68
N HIS A 101 -5.29 21.17 -5.40
CA HIS A 101 -4.56 21.77 -6.50
C HIS A 101 -4.37 23.27 -6.20
N PRO A 102 -3.18 23.85 -6.42
CA PRO A 102 -2.90 25.23 -6.02
C PRO A 102 -3.77 26.23 -6.79
N GLU A 103 -4.14 25.92 -8.02
CA GLU A 103 -5.06 26.70 -8.85
C GLU A 103 -6.56 26.46 -8.55
N GLY A 104 -6.91 25.83 -7.43
CA GLY A 104 -8.31 25.57 -7.05
C GLY A 104 -9.04 24.53 -7.92
N LYS A 105 -8.32 23.81 -8.80
CA LYS A 105 -8.88 22.71 -9.59
C LYS A 105 -9.25 21.52 -8.69
N LYS A 106 -10.20 20.71 -9.16
CA LYS A 106 -10.61 19.48 -8.47
C LYS A 106 -9.42 18.52 -8.41
N GLY A 107 -9.00 18.16 -7.20
CA GLY A 107 -7.96 17.16 -7.02
C GLY A 107 -8.46 15.74 -7.27
N VAL A 108 -7.52 14.80 -7.18
CA VAL A 108 -7.72 13.39 -7.48
C VAL A 108 -7.81 12.59 -6.18
N ASN A 109 -8.56 11.49 -6.22
CA ASN A 109 -8.61 10.55 -5.11
C ASN A 109 -7.46 9.55 -5.23
N ILE A 110 -6.53 9.61 -4.29
CA ILE A 110 -5.37 8.74 -4.23
C ILE A 110 -5.46 7.87 -2.98
N ASP A 111 -5.03 6.61 -3.09
CA ASP A 111 -4.86 5.72 -1.95
C ASP A 111 -3.86 6.30 -0.95
N LYS A 112 -4.22 6.38 0.34
CA LYS A 112 -3.43 7.06 1.36
C LYS A 112 -2.02 6.48 1.48
N ASP A 113 -1.85 5.16 1.39
CA ASP A 113 -0.52 4.55 1.48
C ASP A 113 0.36 4.98 0.30
N LYS A 114 -0.21 5.02 -0.91
CA LYS A 114 0.50 5.49 -2.11
C LYS A 114 0.83 6.98 -2.00
N TYR A 115 -0.09 7.77 -1.44
CA TYR A 115 0.14 9.19 -1.19
C TYR A 115 1.29 9.39 -0.21
N GLU A 116 1.27 8.73 0.94
CA GLU A 116 2.29 8.85 1.98
C GLU A 116 3.65 8.37 1.47
N MET A 117 3.72 7.21 0.80
CA MET A 117 4.97 6.69 0.25
C MET A 117 5.63 7.67 -0.74
N MET A 118 4.83 8.29 -1.62
CA MET A 118 5.36 9.26 -2.58
C MET A 118 5.69 10.61 -1.92
N LYS A 119 4.85 11.08 -0.98
CA LYS A 119 5.12 12.29 -0.20
C LYS A 119 6.42 12.17 0.59
N ASP A 120 6.61 11.07 1.30
CA ASP A 120 7.81 10.82 2.11
C ASP A 120 9.06 10.77 1.21
N ALA A 121 8.96 10.12 0.04
CA ALA A 121 10.05 10.11 -0.94
C ALA A 121 10.38 11.51 -1.47
N ILE A 122 9.37 12.32 -1.82
CA ILE A 122 9.56 13.71 -2.28
C ILE A 122 10.25 14.53 -1.19
N LEU A 123 9.71 14.52 0.03
CA LEU A 123 10.24 15.32 1.14
C LEU A 123 11.66 14.90 1.50
N ALA A 124 11.96 13.61 1.56
CA ALA A 124 13.31 13.12 1.83
C ALA A 124 14.31 13.62 0.78
N ILE A 125 13.98 13.55 -0.52
CA ILE A 125 14.84 14.03 -1.60
C ILE A 125 15.05 15.55 -1.50
N LEU A 126 14.00 16.31 -1.20
CA LEU A 126 14.11 17.76 -1.05
C LEU A 126 14.93 18.17 0.18
N HIS A 127 14.83 17.43 1.29
CA HIS A 127 15.67 17.65 2.46
C HIS A 127 17.15 17.33 2.19
N GLU A 128 17.44 16.30 1.40
CA GLU A 128 18.81 15.92 1.01
C GLU A 128 19.43 16.90 0.00
N SER A 129 18.65 17.37 -0.98
CA SER A 129 19.15 18.20 -2.10
C SER A 129 18.96 19.71 -1.91
N GLY A 130 18.09 20.14 -0.99
CA GLY A 130 17.70 21.54 -0.77
C GLY A 130 16.80 22.10 -1.86
N GLU A 131 17.36 22.39 -3.03
CA GLU A 131 16.64 22.88 -4.21
C GLU A 131 16.96 22.01 -5.43
N ILE A 132 15.91 21.45 -6.05
CA ILE A 132 16.06 20.54 -7.19
C ILE A 132 15.08 20.90 -8.30
N THR A 133 15.45 20.61 -9.55
CA THR A 133 14.52 20.72 -10.68
C THR A 133 13.46 19.63 -10.62
N PHE A 134 12.26 19.88 -11.17
CA PHE A 134 11.22 18.85 -11.24
C PHE A 134 11.68 17.60 -12.00
N GLY A 135 12.46 17.76 -13.07
CA GLY A 135 13.06 16.63 -13.79
C GLY A 135 14.03 15.83 -12.93
N GLY A 136 14.88 16.50 -12.14
CA GLY A 136 15.79 15.84 -11.21
C GLY A 136 15.06 15.12 -10.07
N LEU A 137 14.00 15.72 -9.53
CA LEU A 137 13.15 15.09 -8.52
C LEU A 137 12.54 13.79 -9.05
N MET A 138 12.01 13.82 -10.28
CA MET A 138 11.43 12.67 -10.96
C MET A 138 12.44 11.52 -11.11
N GLU A 139 13.64 11.81 -11.58
CA GLU A 139 14.69 10.79 -11.76
C GLU A 139 15.10 10.14 -10.44
N LEU A 140 15.21 10.93 -9.36
CA LEU A 140 15.55 10.41 -8.03
C LEU A 140 14.42 9.58 -7.42
N ILE A 141 13.16 9.99 -7.59
CA ILE A 141 12.00 9.21 -7.14
C ILE A 141 11.93 7.89 -7.90
N GLU A 142 12.09 7.90 -9.22
CA GLU A 142 12.10 6.67 -10.01
C GLU A 142 13.20 5.72 -9.54
N LYS A 143 14.41 6.21 -9.27
CA LYS A 143 15.49 5.39 -8.69
C LYS A 143 15.16 4.85 -7.30
N ARG A 144 14.53 5.64 -6.44
CA ARG A 144 14.21 5.27 -5.05
C ARG A 144 13.03 4.28 -4.95
N LEU A 145 12.05 4.43 -5.83
CA LEU A 145 10.81 3.65 -5.85
C LEU A 145 10.77 2.55 -6.93
N ALA A 146 11.85 2.39 -7.72
CA ALA A 146 11.98 1.33 -8.71
C ALA A 146 11.66 -0.05 -8.10
N GLY A 147 10.61 -0.70 -8.62
CA GLY A 147 10.17 -2.02 -8.17
C GLY A 147 9.45 -2.08 -6.82
N LYS A 148 9.33 -0.95 -6.10
CA LYS A 148 8.64 -0.86 -4.80
C LYS A 148 7.30 -0.15 -4.86
N PHE A 149 7.06 0.63 -5.91
CA PHE A 149 5.84 1.40 -6.10
C PHE A 149 4.96 0.80 -7.19
N ASP A 150 3.69 0.61 -6.89
CA ASP A 150 2.67 0.13 -7.83
C ASP A 150 1.90 1.32 -8.44
N GLY A 151 2.22 1.68 -9.69
CA GLY A 151 1.55 2.73 -10.45
C GLY A 151 2.48 3.66 -11.23
N SER A 152 1.89 4.64 -11.93
CA SER A 152 2.66 5.63 -12.72
C SER A 152 3.32 6.66 -11.81
N ILE A 153 4.61 6.48 -11.50
CA ILE A 153 5.40 7.40 -10.65
C ILE A 153 5.23 8.85 -11.10
N SER A 154 5.28 9.10 -12.41
CA SER A 154 5.06 10.43 -12.99
C SER A 154 3.71 11.04 -12.65
N TRP A 155 2.63 10.27 -12.79
CA TRP A 155 1.30 10.75 -12.47
C TRP A 155 1.16 11.05 -10.97
N TYR A 156 1.63 10.15 -10.10
CA TYR A 156 1.54 10.35 -8.64
C TYR A 156 2.42 11.50 -8.18
N CYS A 157 3.66 11.59 -8.65
CA CYS A 157 4.59 12.67 -8.30
C CYS A 157 4.01 14.02 -8.71
N THR A 158 3.45 14.14 -9.92
CA THR A 158 2.84 15.40 -10.38
C THR A 158 1.67 15.82 -9.49
N ASN A 159 0.73 14.91 -9.21
CA ASN A 159 -0.45 15.22 -8.40
C ASN A 159 -0.10 15.53 -6.93
N ILE A 160 0.84 14.80 -6.36
CA ILE A 160 1.24 14.97 -4.96
C ILE A 160 2.11 16.20 -4.80
N LYS A 161 2.99 16.52 -5.76
CA LYS A 161 3.70 17.80 -5.82
C LYS A 161 2.73 18.97 -5.83
N LEU A 162 1.66 18.91 -6.63
CA LEU A 162 0.64 19.96 -6.67
C LEU A 162 -0.10 20.08 -5.33
N ASP A 163 -0.42 18.96 -4.69
CA ASP A 163 -1.04 18.94 -3.37
C ASP A 163 -0.14 19.55 -2.28
N LEU A 164 1.15 19.18 -2.26
CA LEU A 164 2.12 19.73 -1.32
C LEU A 164 2.35 21.23 -1.55
N GLU A 165 2.34 21.69 -2.81
CA GLU A 165 2.39 23.11 -3.16
C GLU A 165 1.14 23.85 -2.66
N ALA A 166 -0.06 23.28 -2.88
CA ALA A 166 -1.33 23.85 -2.40
C ALA A 166 -1.39 23.94 -0.87
N ARG A 167 -0.81 22.94 -0.19
CA ARG A 167 -0.72 22.88 1.28
C ARG A 167 0.44 23.71 1.85
N LYS A 168 1.21 24.41 1.01
CA LYS A 168 2.40 25.19 1.39
C LYS A 168 3.46 24.37 2.13
N THR A 169 3.53 23.07 1.85
CA THR A 169 4.58 22.18 2.38
C THR A 169 5.85 22.27 1.57
N ILE A 170 5.74 22.60 0.27
CA ILE A 170 6.87 22.84 -0.62
C ILE A 170 6.66 24.15 -1.36
N THR A 171 7.76 24.81 -1.72
CA THR A 171 7.76 25.98 -2.58
C THR A 171 8.22 25.60 -3.98
N VAL A 172 7.43 25.95 -4.99
CA VAL A 172 7.75 25.70 -6.39
C VAL A 172 8.03 27.02 -7.10
N THR A 173 9.29 27.22 -7.50
CA THR A 173 9.70 28.38 -8.29
C THR A 173 9.66 28.03 -9.77
N ARG A 174 8.97 28.85 -10.57
CA ARG A 174 8.84 28.66 -12.02
C ARG A 174 9.66 29.75 -12.73
N LEU A 175 10.79 29.39 -13.32
CA LEU A 175 11.70 30.32 -14.02
C LEU A 175 12.01 29.83 -15.43
N LYS A 176 11.71 30.67 -16.45
CA LYS A 176 12.04 30.44 -17.87
C LYS A 176 11.70 29.01 -18.37
N GLY A 177 10.52 28.51 -18.02
CA GLY A 177 10.05 27.17 -18.43
C GLY A 177 10.62 26.00 -17.61
N ARG A 178 11.47 26.25 -16.62
CA ARG A 178 11.94 25.26 -15.64
C ARG A 178 11.25 25.46 -14.30
N GLN A 179 10.97 24.35 -13.63
CA GLN A 179 10.41 24.35 -12.27
C GLN A 179 11.47 23.83 -11.31
N THR A 180 11.80 24.63 -10.29
CA THR A 180 12.57 24.18 -9.13
C THR A 180 11.67 24.05 -7.92
N ILE A 181 11.99 23.10 -7.06
CA ILE A 181 11.21 22.69 -5.91
C ILE A 181 12.14 22.66 -4.71
N ARG A 182 11.67 23.22 -3.60
CA ARG A 182 12.33 23.21 -2.29
C ARG A 182 11.29 23.06 -1.18
N VAL A 183 11.73 22.61 0.00
CA VAL A 183 10.93 22.64 1.24
C VAL A 183 11.01 24.03 1.86
#